data_AF-A0AAV8AWT1-F1
#
_entry.id   AF-A0AAV8AWT1-F1
#
_cell.length_a   1.000
_cell.length_b   1.000
_cell.length_c   1.000
_cell.angle_alpha   90.00
_cell.angle_beta   90.00
_cell.angle_gamma   90.00
#
_symmetry.space_group_name_H-M   'P 1'
#
loop_
_entity.id
_entity.type
_entity.pdbx_description
1 polymer ?
#
loop_
_entity_poly.entity_id
_entity_poly.type
_entity_poly.pdbx_seq_one_letter_code
_entity_poly.pdbx_strand_id
1 'polypeptide(L)'
;MMMNPTTSNPPISTQNIGHIAQIIGPVLDIVFPPGKMPYIYNALVVKGRGTIGQGINVTCEVQQLLGNNRVRAVAMSATDGLTRGMEVIDTGAALSVPVGGSTLGRIFNVLGEPIDNLGPLDINTRSPIHRSAPAFVQLDTRLSIFETGIKVVDLLAPYRRGGKIGLFGGAGVGKTVLIMELINNIAKAHGGVSVFGGVGERTREGNDLYIEMKESGVINEKNLSESKVALVYGQMNEPPGARMRVGLTALTMAEYFRDVNKQDVLLFIDNIFRFVQAGSEVSALLGRMPSAVGYQPTLSTEMGTLQERITSTKKGAITSIQAVYVPADDLTDPAPATTFAHLDATTVLSRPLAAKGIYPAVSPLDSTSTMLQPKIVGNEHYETAQES
;
A
#
# COMPACT_ATOMS: atom_id res chain seq x y z
N MET A 1 49.44 40.93 -1.54
CA MET A 1 49.28 39.57 -2.09
C MET A 1 48.23 38.85 -1.25
N MET A 2 46.97 38.90 -1.69
CA MET A 2 45.87 38.14 -1.07
C MET A 2 45.59 36.93 -1.95
N MET A 3 45.72 35.73 -1.39
CA MET A 3 45.40 34.46 -2.03
C MET A 3 43.89 34.26 -2.00
N ASN A 4 43.27 34.07 -3.18
CA ASN A 4 41.88 33.64 -3.30
C ASN A 4 41.74 32.18 -2.85
N PRO A 5 40.75 31.84 -2.01
CA PRO A 5 40.41 30.45 -1.73
C PRO A 5 39.69 29.85 -2.93
N THR A 6 40.27 28.78 -3.48
CA THR A 6 39.68 27.93 -4.52
C THR A 6 38.37 27.32 -4.02
N THR A 7 37.27 27.67 -4.69
CA THR A 7 35.97 27.03 -4.53
C THR A 7 36.05 25.59 -5.05
N SER A 8 36.13 24.62 -4.15
CA SER A 8 35.93 23.20 -4.47
C SER A 8 34.46 22.97 -4.81
N ASN A 9 34.16 22.77 -6.09
CA ASN A 9 32.86 22.25 -6.51
C ASN A 9 32.59 20.92 -5.78
N PRO A 10 31.35 20.65 -5.34
CA PRO A 10 30.99 19.34 -4.80
C PRO A 10 31.25 18.26 -5.86
N PRO A 11 31.62 17.03 -5.47
CA PRO A 11 31.91 15.97 -6.44
C PRO A 11 30.64 15.70 -7.24
N ILE A 12 30.73 15.88 -8.56
CA ILE A 12 29.72 15.44 -9.52
C ILE A 12 29.62 13.93 -9.35
N SER A 13 28.54 13.44 -8.73
CA SER A 13 28.30 12.00 -8.68
C SER A 13 28.17 11.52 -10.12
N THR A 14 29.13 10.74 -10.59
CA THR A 14 29.05 10.10 -11.90
C THR A 14 27.81 9.21 -11.90
N GLN A 15 26.75 9.64 -12.58
CA GLN A 15 25.51 8.89 -12.68
C GLN A 15 25.80 7.50 -13.26
N ASN A 16 25.24 6.47 -12.64
CA ASN A 16 25.38 5.11 -13.12
C ASN A 16 24.38 4.88 -14.27
N ILE A 17 24.89 4.79 -15.49
CA ILE A 17 24.08 4.75 -16.71
C ILE A 17 24.18 3.36 -17.33
N GLY A 18 23.02 2.78 -17.64
CA GLY A 18 22.86 1.56 -18.44
C GLY A 18 22.05 1.83 -19.69
N HIS A 19 21.85 0.80 -20.51
CA HIS A 19 21.07 0.88 -21.75
C HIS A 19 20.05 -0.23 -21.86
N ILE A 20 18.88 0.08 -22.41
CA ILE A 20 17.82 -0.92 -22.66
C ILE A 20 18.30 -1.93 -23.70
N ALA A 21 18.38 -3.20 -23.33
CA ALA A 21 18.70 -4.29 -24.26
C ALA A 21 17.45 -4.95 -24.85
N GLN A 22 16.40 -5.10 -24.05
CA GLN A 22 15.16 -5.75 -24.46
C GLN A 22 13.96 -5.19 -23.70
N ILE A 23 12.79 -5.20 -24.34
CA ILE A 23 11.51 -4.75 -23.79
C ILE A 23 10.49 -5.86 -24.08
N ILE A 24 9.79 -6.34 -23.05
CA ILE A 24 8.73 -7.36 -23.14
C ILE A 24 7.55 -6.88 -22.28
N GLY A 25 6.58 -6.21 -22.89
CA GLY A 25 5.49 -5.56 -22.15
C GLY A 25 6.06 -4.58 -21.11
N PRO A 26 5.73 -4.71 -19.80
CA PRO A 26 6.27 -3.85 -18.76
C PRO A 26 7.63 -4.33 -18.21
N VAL A 27 8.24 -5.38 -18.75
CA VAL A 27 9.56 -5.90 -18.33
C VAL A 27 10.65 -5.36 -19.25
N LEU A 28 11.72 -4.83 -18.64
CA LEU A 28 12.88 -4.29 -19.33
C LEU A 28 14.13 -5.04 -18.89
N ASP A 29 14.90 -5.54 -19.84
CA ASP A 29 16.25 -6.01 -19.58
C ASP A 29 17.24 -4.89 -19.93
N ILE A 30 18.06 -4.49 -18.97
CA ILE A 30 18.94 -3.33 -19.04
C ILE A 30 20.37 -3.77 -18.77
N VAL A 31 21.31 -3.34 -19.61
CA VAL A 31 22.73 -3.66 -19.49
C VAL A 31 23.47 -2.47 -18.88
N PHE A 32 24.24 -2.74 -17.83
CA PHE A 32 25.11 -1.76 -17.18
C PHE A 32 26.58 -2.04 -17.46
N PRO A 33 27.47 -1.05 -17.30
CA PRO A 33 28.91 -1.28 -17.35
C PRO A 33 29.37 -2.31 -16.28
N PRO A 34 30.45 -3.07 -16.54
CA PRO A 34 31.02 -3.99 -15.56
C PRO A 34 31.31 -3.30 -14.22
N GLY A 35 30.98 -3.97 -13.11
CA GLY A 35 31.20 -3.45 -11.76
C GLY A 35 30.21 -2.37 -11.31
N LYS A 36 29.24 -1.98 -12.15
CA LYS A 36 28.21 -0.98 -11.83
C LYS A 36 26.78 -1.54 -11.90
N MET A 37 26.62 -2.83 -11.58
CA MET A 37 25.31 -3.46 -11.53
C MET A 37 24.47 -2.89 -10.37
N PRO A 38 23.25 -2.39 -10.63
CA PRO A 38 22.33 -1.98 -9.57
C PRO A 38 21.92 -3.16 -8.67
N TYR A 39 21.52 -2.85 -7.44
CA TYR A 39 20.95 -3.85 -6.53
C TYR A 39 19.49 -4.18 -6.87
N ILE A 40 19.02 -5.34 -6.40
CA ILE A 40 17.60 -5.66 -6.44
C ILE A 40 16.83 -4.58 -5.66
N TYR A 41 15.69 -4.19 -6.20
CA TYR A 41 14.83 -3.09 -5.74
C TYR A 41 15.33 -1.67 -5.99
N ASN A 42 16.52 -1.46 -6.58
CA ASN A 42 16.89 -0.13 -7.02
C ASN A 42 15.90 0.40 -8.07
N ALA A 43 15.54 1.68 -7.93
CA ALA A 43 14.77 2.40 -8.91
C ALA A 43 15.70 2.84 -10.06
N LEU A 44 15.25 2.57 -11.28
CA LEU A 44 15.88 2.95 -12.52
C LEU A 44 14.98 3.94 -13.26
N VAL A 45 15.55 4.99 -13.83
CA VAL A 45 14.81 6.02 -14.55
C VAL A 45 15.25 6.06 -16.00
N VAL A 46 14.34 5.76 -16.91
CA VAL A 46 14.55 5.94 -18.35
C VAL A 46 14.18 7.38 -18.70
N LYS A 47 15.17 8.16 -19.14
CA LYS A 47 14.96 9.53 -19.63
C LYS A 47 15.24 9.58 -21.12
N GLY A 48 14.33 10.17 -21.89
CA GLY A 48 14.54 10.31 -23.32
C GLY A 48 13.50 11.17 -24.01
N ARG A 49 13.59 11.23 -25.33
CA ARG A 49 12.51 11.70 -26.20
C ARG A 49 11.95 10.49 -26.92
N GLY A 50 10.64 10.32 -26.88
CA GLY A 50 9.97 9.29 -27.65
C GLY A 50 10.05 9.56 -29.14
N THR A 51 9.62 8.58 -29.94
CA THR A 51 9.54 8.66 -31.40
C THR A 51 8.68 9.84 -31.90
N ILE A 52 7.78 10.35 -31.06
CA ILE A 52 6.84 11.45 -31.35
C ILE A 52 7.28 12.76 -30.64
N GLY A 53 8.52 12.85 -30.15
CA GLY A 53 9.05 14.06 -29.52
C GLY A 53 8.52 14.37 -28.11
N GLN A 54 7.64 13.53 -27.55
CA GLN A 54 7.22 13.62 -26.15
C GLN A 54 8.37 13.22 -25.21
N GLY A 55 8.50 13.91 -24.08
CA GLY A 55 9.45 13.54 -23.03
C GLY A 55 9.07 12.20 -22.41
N ILE A 56 10.00 11.25 -22.41
CA ILE A 56 9.85 9.96 -21.74
C ILE A 56 10.51 10.06 -20.37
N ASN A 57 9.75 9.73 -19.34
CA ASN A 57 10.23 9.58 -17.97
C ASN A 57 9.56 8.34 -17.37
N VAL A 58 10.16 7.17 -17.55
CA VAL A 58 9.61 5.90 -17.06
C VAL A 58 10.46 5.41 -15.90
N THR A 59 9.83 5.22 -14.75
CA THR A 59 10.48 4.61 -13.59
C THR A 59 10.28 3.10 -13.60
N CYS A 60 11.36 2.35 -13.41
CA CYS A 60 11.38 0.90 -13.32
C CYS A 60 12.04 0.48 -12.00
N GLU A 61 11.73 -0.73 -11.53
CA GLU A 61 12.36 -1.31 -10.34
C GLU A 61 13.05 -2.62 -10.71
N VAL A 62 14.32 -2.78 -10.31
CA VAL A 62 15.09 -4.00 -10.53
C VAL A 62 14.48 -5.17 -9.75
N GLN A 63 14.14 -6.26 -10.44
CA GLN A 63 13.60 -7.48 -9.84
C GLN A 63 14.60 -8.64 -9.82
N GLN A 64 15.47 -8.73 -10.82
CA GLN A 64 16.39 -9.85 -10.96
C GLN A 64 17.73 -9.42 -11.58
N LEU A 65 18.78 -10.14 -11.24
CA LEU A 65 20.10 -10.06 -11.88
C LEU A 65 20.23 -11.24 -12.83
N LEU A 66 20.37 -10.98 -14.13
CA LEU A 66 20.40 -12.03 -15.17
C LEU A 66 21.83 -12.54 -15.48
N GLY A 67 22.86 -11.88 -14.95
CA GLY A 67 24.25 -12.10 -15.33
C GLY A 67 24.66 -11.28 -16.57
N ASN A 68 25.92 -11.36 -16.99
CA ASN A 68 26.46 -10.58 -18.12
C ASN A 68 26.17 -9.07 -18.03
N ASN A 69 26.28 -8.52 -16.82
CA ASN A 69 25.95 -7.13 -16.48
C ASN A 69 24.52 -6.69 -16.85
N ARG A 70 23.59 -7.64 -16.93
CA ARG A 70 22.20 -7.40 -17.26
C ARG A 70 21.32 -7.56 -16.03
N VAL A 71 20.43 -6.59 -15.84
CA VAL A 71 19.36 -6.63 -14.84
C VAL A 71 18.00 -6.70 -15.54
N ARG A 72 17.03 -7.33 -14.88
CA ARG A 72 15.63 -7.33 -15.28
C ARG A 72 14.86 -6.42 -14.34
N ALA A 73 14.22 -5.40 -14.91
CA ALA A 73 13.42 -4.43 -14.19
C ALA A 73 11.97 -4.47 -14.67
N VAL A 74 11.05 -4.06 -13.80
CA VAL A 74 9.62 -3.93 -14.09
C VAL A 74 9.25 -2.45 -14.06
N ALA A 75 8.58 -1.97 -15.10
CA ALA A 75 8.12 -0.60 -15.20
C ALA A 75 6.91 -0.32 -14.31
N MET A 76 6.89 0.89 -13.74
CA MET A 76 5.79 1.44 -12.95
C MET A 76 4.84 2.30 -13.79
N SER A 77 5.14 2.46 -15.08
CA SER A 77 4.34 3.22 -16.04
C SER A 77 4.37 2.54 -17.40
N ALA A 78 3.52 2.99 -18.34
CA ALA A 78 3.49 2.44 -19.69
C ALA A 78 4.88 2.50 -20.35
N THR A 79 5.23 1.45 -21.07
CA THR A 79 6.52 1.31 -21.79
C THR A 79 6.42 1.71 -23.26
N ASP A 80 5.28 2.26 -23.68
CA ASP A 80 5.06 2.75 -25.03
C ASP A 80 6.06 3.85 -25.39
N GLY A 81 6.64 3.74 -26.59
CA GLY A 81 7.64 4.69 -27.07
C GLY A 81 9.07 4.44 -26.56
N LEU A 82 9.30 3.48 -25.66
CA LEU A 82 10.64 3.05 -25.28
C LEU A 82 11.31 2.28 -26.44
N THR A 83 12.59 2.55 -26.68
CA THR A 83 13.39 1.84 -27.69
C THR A 83 14.66 1.24 -27.09
N ARG A 84 15.18 0.21 -27.74
CA ARG A 84 16.47 -0.38 -27.36
C ARG A 84 17.58 0.65 -27.53
N GLY A 85 18.55 0.62 -26.62
CA GLY A 85 19.67 1.56 -26.59
C GLY A 85 19.40 2.84 -25.79
N MET A 86 18.14 3.14 -25.43
CA MET A 86 17.84 4.29 -24.56
C MET A 86 18.59 4.20 -23.24
N GLU A 87 19.05 5.37 -22.77
CA GLU A 87 19.77 5.51 -21.51
C GLU A 87 18.85 5.29 -20.31
N VAL A 88 19.36 4.55 -19.34
CA VAL A 88 18.70 4.27 -18.07
C VAL A 88 19.61 4.67 -16.94
N ILE A 89 19.11 5.51 -16.06
CA ILE A 89 19.86 6.03 -14.91
C ILE A 89 19.48 5.22 -13.68
N ASP A 90 20.46 4.57 -13.05
CA ASP A 90 20.28 3.98 -11.73
C ASP A 90 20.30 5.07 -10.66
N THR A 91 19.24 5.13 -9.86
CA THR A 91 19.13 6.12 -8.77
C THR A 91 20.01 5.75 -7.56
N GLY A 92 20.54 4.52 -7.52
CA GLY A 92 21.36 4.00 -6.43
C GLY A 92 20.57 3.56 -5.20
N ALA A 93 19.25 3.74 -5.19
CA ALA A 93 18.39 3.43 -4.06
C ALA A 93 17.02 2.89 -4.53
N ALA A 94 16.28 2.30 -3.59
CA ALA A 94 14.89 1.92 -3.83
C ALA A 94 14.00 3.12 -4.10
N LEU A 95 12.86 2.88 -4.76
CA LEU A 95 11.83 3.90 -4.96
C LEU A 95 11.46 4.53 -3.61
N SER A 96 11.45 5.87 -3.56
CA SER A 96 11.15 6.63 -2.35
C SER A 96 9.97 7.57 -2.58
N VAL A 97 9.13 7.71 -1.56
CA VAL A 97 7.86 8.44 -1.62
C VAL A 97 7.84 9.54 -0.55
N PRO A 98 7.14 10.65 -0.77
CA PRO A 98 7.01 11.70 0.24
C PRO A 98 6.28 11.16 1.46
N VAL A 99 6.67 11.63 2.64
CA VAL A 99 6.08 11.24 3.92
C VAL A 99 5.92 12.46 4.83
N GLY A 100 4.99 12.38 5.78
CA GLY A 100 4.77 13.40 6.80
C GLY A 100 3.42 14.09 6.71
N GLY A 101 3.18 15.06 7.61
CA GLY A 101 1.88 15.73 7.71
C GLY A 101 1.43 16.44 6.43
N SER A 102 2.38 16.86 5.57
CA SER A 102 2.07 17.48 4.28
C SER A 102 1.41 16.53 3.27
N THR A 103 1.49 15.21 3.48
CA THR A 103 0.83 14.23 2.60
C THR A 103 -0.66 14.08 2.90
N LEU A 104 -1.15 14.61 4.02
CA LEU A 104 -2.56 14.54 4.38
C LEU A 104 -3.40 15.43 3.45
N GLY A 105 -4.56 14.93 3.05
CA GLY A 105 -5.49 15.58 2.10
C GLY A 105 -5.08 15.48 0.64
N ARG A 106 -3.98 14.79 0.33
CA ARG A 106 -3.41 14.69 -1.02
C ARG A 106 -3.62 13.30 -1.62
N ILE A 107 -3.59 13.25 -2.95
CA ILE A 107 -3.66 12.01 -3.72
C ILE A 107 -2.33 11.75 -4.41
N PHE A 108 -1.75 10.57 -4.20
CA PHE A 108 -0.48 10.14 -4.80
C PHE A 108 -0.62 8.92 -5.69
N ASN A 109 0.24 8.84 -6.70
CA ASN A 109 0.49 7.60 -7.45
C ASN A 109 1.52 6.71 -6.73
N VAL A 110 1.85 5.55 -7.32
CA VAL A 110 2.86 4.62 -6.79
C VAL A 110 4.23 5.25 -6.56
N LEU A 111 4.63 6.23 -7.38
CA LEU A 111 5.92 6.93 -7.33
C LEU A 111 5.95 8.01 -6.25
N GLY A 112 4.81 8.28 -5.60
CA GLY A 112 4.67 9.35 -4.62
C GLY A 112 4.53 10.73 -5.27
N GLU A 113 4.12 10.79 -6.53
CA GLU A 113 3.83 12.05 -7.22
C GLU A 113 2.35 12.43 -7.00
N PRO A 114 2.06 13.70 -6.69
CA PRO A 114 0.68 14.12 -6.49
C PRO A 114 -0.10 14.14 -7.81
N ILE A 115 -1.31 13.57 -7.81
CA ILE A 115 -2.21 13.46 -8.98
C ILE A 115 -3.54 14.21 -8.79
N ASP A 116 -3.63 15.05 -7.76
CA ASP A 116 -4.83 15.80 -7.37
C ASP A 116 -4.94 17.20 -7.98
N ASN A 117 -3.97 17.62 -8.81
CA ASN A 117 -3.88 18.96 -9.40
C ASN A 117 -3.83 20.12 -8.39
N LEU A 118 -3.48 19.87 -7.11
CA LEU A 118 -3.35 20.89 -6.07
C LEU A 118 -1.95 21.53 -6.00
N GLY A 119 -1.17 21.41 -7.09
CA GLY A 119 0.19 21.91 -7.17
C GLY A 119 1.25 21.01 -6.51
N PRO A 120 2.54 21.40 -6.60
CA PRO A 120 3.63 20.62 -6.02
C PRO A 120 3.53 20.59 -4.49
N LEU A 121 4.03 19.50 -3.91
CA LEU A 121 4.12 19.34 -2.47
C LEU A 121 5.48 19.86 -2.00
N ASP A 122 5.51 20.61 -0.90
CA ASP A 122 6.78 21.01 -0.29
C ASP A 122 7.34 19.80 0.48
N ILE A 123 8.20 19.03 -0.19
CA ILE A 123 8.67 17.72 0.28
C ILE A 123 10.04 17.89 0.95
N ASN A 124 10.05 17.88 2.28
CA ASN A 124 11.30 17.86 3.05
C ASN A 124 11.80 16.45 3.37
N THR A 125 10.91 15.44 3.37
CA THR A 125 11.26 14.07 3.76
C THR A 125 10.66 13.05 2.80
N ARG A 126 11.51 12.11 2.34
CA ARG A 126 11.10 10.93 1.58
C ARG A 126 11.54 9.67 2.29
N SER A 127 10.82 8.57 2.11
CA SER A 127 11.18 7.25 2.64
C SER A 127 11.11 6.18 1.57
N PRO A 128 12.01 5.18 1.58
CA PRO A 128 11.98 4.07 0.63
C PRO A 128 10.77 3.18 0.88
N ILE A 129 10.16 2.65 -0.20
CA ILE A 129 8.98 1.78 -0.09
C ILE A 129 9.32 0.37 0.38
N HIS A 130 10.58 -0.06 0.16
CA HIS A 130 11.12 -1.33 0.61
C HIS A 130 11.81 -1.14 1.95
N ARG A 131 11.22 -1.70 3.00
CA ARG A 131 11.72 -1.66 4.37
C ARG A 131 11.54 -3.02 5.02
N SER A 132 12.43 -3.37 5.94
CA SER A 132 12.27 -4.55 6.77
C SER A 132 11.12 -4.36 7.75
N ALA A 133 10.44 -5.46 8.11
CA ALA A 133 9.49 -5.46 9.20
C ALA A 133 10.16 -5.05 10.54
N PRO A 134 9.40 -4.48 11.50
CA PRO A 134 9.93 -4.16 12.82
C PRO A 134 10.58 -5.37 13.48
N ALA A 135 11.71 -5.15 14.15
CA ALA A 135 12.40 -6.22 14.87
C ALA A 135 11.56 -6.70 16.06
N PHE A 136 11.73 -7.97 16.46
CA PHE A 136 11.00 -8.57 17.59
C PHE A 136 11.02 -7.71 18.86
N VAL A 137 12.18 -7.10 19.17
CA VAL A 137 12.36 -6.23 20.36
C VAL A 137 11.57 -4.92 20.32
N GLN A 138 11.08 -4.51 19.15
CA GLN A 138 10.31 -3.28 18.94
C GLN A 138 8.80 -3.52 19.00
N LEU A 139 8.35 -4.78 18.90
CA LEU A 139 6.94 -5.14 18.93
C LEU A 139 6.33 -4.84 20.30
N ASP A 140 5.07 -4.38 20.30
CA ASP A 140 4.27 -4.30 21.52
C ASP A 140 3.56 -5.64 21.75
N THR A 141 3.72 -6.18 22.95
CA THR A 141 3.12 -7.45 23.35
C THR A 141 1.76 -7.28 24.03
N ARG A 142 1.33 -6.04 24.31
CA ARG A 142 0.04 -5.78 24.94
C ARG A 142 -1.10 -6.03 23.96
N LEU A 143 -2.05 -6.85 24.38
CA LEU A 143 -3.34 -6.98 23.69
C LEU A 143 -4.22 -5.83 24.15
N SER A 144 -4.60 -4.96 23.21
CA SER A 144 -5.53 -3.86 23.45
C SER A 144 -6.56 -3.82 22.34
N ILE A 145 -7.82 -3.60 22.72
CA ILE A 145 -8.93 -3.43 21.79
C ILE A 145 -8.79 -2.07 21.11
N PHE A 146 -9.15 -2.04 19.84
CA PHE A 146 -9.29 -0.84 19.05
C PHE A 146 -10.80 -0.53 18.96
N GLU A 147 -11.26 0.44 19.76
CA GLU A 147 -12.67 0.84 19.84
C GLU A 147 -13.06 1.59 18.57
N THR A 148 -13.99 1.02 17.80
CA THR A 148 -14.40 1.57 16.50
C THR A 148 -15.54 2.57 16.61
N GLY A 149 -16.31 2.52 17.69
CA GLY A 149 -17.57 3.25 17.85
C GLY A 149 -18.73 2.59 17.09
N ILE A 150 -18.50 1.43 16.46
CA ILE A 150 -19.49 0.71 15.67
C ILE A 150 -19.95 -0.49 16.47
N LYS A 151 -21.16 -0.40 17.04
CA LYS A 151 -21.71 -1.38 18.00
C LYS A 151 -21.54 -2.84 17.58
N VAL A 152 -21.88 -3.18 16.34
CA VAL A 152 -21.80 -4.57 15.85
C VAL A 152 -20.35 -5.07 15.75
N VAL A 153 -19.42 -4.17 15.42
CA VAL A 153 -17.99 -4.50 15.35
C VAL A 153 -17.43 -4.62 16.76
N ASP A 154 -17.64 -3.60 17.61
CA ASP A 154 -17.09 -3.59 18.96
C ASP A 154 -17.64 -4.73 19.84
N LEU A 155 -18.90 -5.13 19.65
CA LEU A 155 -19.50 -6.24 20.39
C LEU A 155 -19.07 -7.61 19.85
N LEU A 156 -19.26 -7.87 18.55
CA LEU A 156 -19.18 -9.23 17.99
C LEU A 156 -17.84 -9.55 17.33
N ALA A 157 -17.15 -8.54 16.78
CA ALA A 157 -15.86 -8.74 16.10
C ALA A 157 -14.86 -7.64 16.50
N PRO A 158 -14.54 -7.50 17.80
CA PRO A 158 -13.73 -6.40 18.31
C PRO A 158 -12.36 -6.36 17.64
N TYR A 159 -11.92 -5.18 17.21
CA TYR A 159 -10.64 -5.03 16.52
C TYR A 159 -9.48 -4.98 17.50
N ARG A 160 -8.34 -5.50 17.07
CA ARG A 160 -7.08 -5.39 17.80
C ARG A 160 -6.34 -4.13 17.36
N ARG A 161 -5.81 -3.36 18.31
CA ARG A 161 -4.89 -2.25 18.02
C ARG A 161 -3.61 -2.77 17.37
N GLY A 162 -3.30 -2.27 16.18
CA GLY A 162 -2.24 -2.75 15.30
C GLY A 162 -2.49 -4.12 14.68
N GLY A 163 -3.74 -4.59 14.74
CA GLY A 163 -4.16 -5.82 14.10
C GLY A 163 -4.49 -5.63 12.62
N LYS A 164 -4.72 -6.75 11.94
CA LYS A 164 -5.16 -6.81 10.55
C LYS A 164 -6.58 -7.32 10.48
N ILE A 165 -7.43 -6.57 9.82
CA ILE A 165 -8.85 -6.85 9.70
C ILE A 165 -9.17 -7.13 8.24
N GLY A 166 -9.77 -8.28 7.95
CA GLY A 166 -10.32 -8.57 6.63
C GLY A 166 -11.75 -8.09 6.54
N LEU A 167 -12.03 -7.18 5.60
CA LEU A 167 -13.36 -6.71 5.27
C LEU A 167 -13.87 -7.46 4.03
N PHE A 168 -14.82 -8.35 4.23
CA PHE A 168 -15.43 -9.16 3.18
C PHE A 168 -16.77 -8.55 2.77
N GLY A 169 -17.10 -8.60 1.48
CA GLY A 169 -18.39 -8.14 1.02
C GLY A 169 -18.45 -7.89 -0.47
N GLY A 170 -19.63 -8.11 -1.06
CA GLY A 170 -19.91 -7.80 -2.46
C GLY A 170 -20.02 -6.30 -2.73
N ALA A 171 -20.31 -5.93 -3.98
CA ALA A 171 -20.67 -4.55 -4.30
C ALA A 171 -22.00 -4.16 -3.62
N GLY A 172 -22.11 -2.89 -3.19
CA GLY A 172 -23.36 -2.31 -2.68
C GLY A 172 -23.73 -2.67 -1.22
N VAL A 173 -22.87 -3.37 -0.47
CA VAL A 173 -23.14 -3.75 0.94
C VAL A 173 -22.67 -2.70 1.97
N GLY A 174 -22.20 -1.54 1.52
CA GLY A 174 -21.78 -0.44 2.41
C GLY A 174 -20.31 -0.46 2.85
N LYS A 175 -19.41 -1.16 2.13
CA LYS A 175 -17.95 -1.19 2.44
C LYS A 175 -17.35 0.21 2.57
N THR A 176 -17.59 1.07 1.58
CA THR A 176 -17.07 2.44 1.55
C THR A 176 -17.58 3.28 2.72
N VAL A 177 -18.87 3.18 3.02
CA VAL A 177 -19.49 3.87 4.16
C VAL A 177 -18.87 3.43 5.48
N LEU A 178 -18.64 2.13 5.66
CA LEU A 178 -17.97 1.60 6.84
C LEU A 178 -16.53 2.13 6.98
N ILE A 179 -15.78 2.16 5.88
CA ILE A 179 -14.41 2.71 5.84
C ILE A 179 -14.40 4.19 6.23
N MET A 180 -15.28 5.00 5.66
CA MET A 180 -15.37 6.42 5.98
C MET A 180 -15.72 6.67 7.45
N GLU A 181 -16.66 5.89 7.99
CA GLU A 181 -17.06 6.01 9.39
C GLU A 181 -15.92 5.63 10.33
N LEU A 182 -15.15 4.59 10.02
CA LEU A 182 -13.95 4.22 10.78
C LEU A 182 -12.88 5.34 10.77
N ILE A 183 -12.67 5.99 9.62
CA ILE A 183 -11.76 7.14 9.52
C ILE A 183 -12.25 8.29 10.41
N ASN A 184 -13.55 8.61 10.33
CA ASN A 184 -14.19 9.69 11.07
C ASN A 184 -14.11 9.47 12.59
N ASN A 185 -14.40 8.26 13.06
CA ASN A 185 -14.40 7.94 14.49
C ASN A 185 -13.01 8.04 15.09
N ILE A 186 -11.96 7.67 14.35
CA ILE A 186 -10.58 7.77 14.84
C ILE A 186 -10.07 9.19 14.85
N ALA A 187 -10.39 9.95 13.81
CA ALA A 187 -10.04 11.35 13.75
C ALA A 187 -10.62 12.11 14.96
N LYS A 188 -11.83 11.75 15.40
CA LYS A 188 -12.51 12.36 16.55
C LYS A 188 -12.04 11.82 17.90
N ALA A 189 -11.92 10.50 18.05
CA ALA A 189 -11.69 9.85 19.35
C ALA A 189 -10.20 9.74 19.72
N HIS A 190 -9.32 9.51 18.74
CA HIS A 190 -7.92 9.17 19.00
C HIS A 190 -6.92 10.17 18.42
N GLY A 191 -7.39 11.21 17.71
CA GLY A 191 -6.51 12.16 17.02
C GLY A 191 -5.61 11.53 15.96
N GLY A 192 -5.91 10.28 15.57
CA GLY A 192 -5.13 9.49 14.64
C GLY A 192 -5.31 9.95 13.19
N VAL A 193 -4.42 9.45 12.34
CA VAL A 193 -4.48 9.70 10.89
C VAL A 193 -4.72 8.39 10.15
N SER A 194 -5.21 8.51 8.93
CA SER A 194 -5.51 7.37 8.06
C SER A 194 -4.71 7.46 6.77
N VAL A 195 -4.36 6.31 6.21
CA VAL A 195 -3.80 6.20 4.86
C VAL A 195 -4.63 5.20 4.09
N PHE A 196 -5.06 5.58 2.90
CA PHE A 196 -5.82 4.73 1.99
C PHE A 196 -4.95 4.29 0.82
N GLY A 197 -4.72 2.99 0.67
CA GLY A 197 -4.05 2.37 -0.46
C GLY A 197 -5.05 1.70 -1.39
N GLY A 198 -5.42 2.38 -2.47
CA GLY A 198 -6.28 1.86 -3.52
C GLY A 198 -5.48 1.03 -4.53
N VAL A 199 -5.30 -0.26 -4.25
CA VAL A 199 -4.59 -1.23 -5.08
C VAL A 199 -5.51 -1.84 -6.14
N GLY A 200 -5.27 -1.49 -7.40
CA GLY A 200 -6.08 -1.95 -8.51
C GLY A 200 -7.52 -1.44 -8.45
N GLU A 201 -7.70 -0.23 -7.90
CA GLU A 201 -9.02 0.39 -7.77
C GLU A 201 -9.54 0.93 -9.09
N ARG A 202 -10.87 0.99 -9.22
CA ARG A 202 -11.49 1.67 -10.36
C ARG A 202 -11.35 3.17 -10.18
N THR A 203 -10.94 3.89 -11.22
CA THR A 203 -10.80 5.35 -11.20
C THR A 203 -12.10 6.05 -10.76
N ARG A 204 -13.26 5.52 -11.17
CA ARG A 204 -14.58 6.03 -10.73
C ARG A 204 -14.76 5.87 -9.22
N GLU A 205 -14.49 4.69 -8.66
CA GLU A 205 -14.68 4.40 -7.23
C GLU A 205 -13.72 5.22 -6.37
N GLY A 206 -12.47 5.41 -6.82
CA GLY A 206 -11.51 6.31 -6.16
C GLY A 206 -11.95 7.79 -6.20
N ASN A 207 -12.49 8.27 -7.32
CA ASN A 207 -13.02 9.63 -7.41
C ASN A 207 -14.25 9.84 -6.51
N ASP A 208 -15.19 8.89 -6.51
CA ASP A 208 -16.39 8.95 -5.67
C ASP A 208 -15.99 8.99 -4.19
N LEU A 209 -15.05 8.13 -3.76
CA LEU A 209 -14.49 8.15 -2.41
C LEU A 209 -13.85 9.49 -2.05
N TYR A 210 -13.09 10.08 -2.95
CA TYR A 210 -12.45 11.37 -2.72
C TYR A 210 -13.47 12.50 -2.54
N ILE A 211 -14.55 12.50 -3.32
CA ILE A 211 -15.65 13.47 -3.19
C ILE A 211 -16.37 13.26 -1.85
N GLU A 212 -16.73 12.03 -1.50
CA GLU A 212 -17.38 11.73 -0.22
C GLU A 212 -16.51 12.12 0.98
N MET A 213 -15.19 11.94 0.90
CA MET A 213 -14.25 12.37 1.94
C MET A 213 -14.17 13.90 2.10
N LYS A 214 -14.37 14.65 1.02
CA LYS A 214 -14.47 16.12 1.09
C LYS A 214 -15.78 16.57 1.71
N GLU A 215 -16.88 15.97 1.27
CA GLU A 215 -18.23 16.31 1.76
C GLU A 215 -18.40 15.97 3.25
N SER A 216 -17.81 14.86 3.70
CA SER A 216 -17.80 14.45 5.11
C SER A 216 -16.82 15.24 6.00
N GLY A 217 -15.97 16.09 5.42
CA GLY A 217 -14.97 16.88 6.15
C GLY A 217 -13.74 16.10 6.61
N VAL A 218 -13.56 14.87 6.15
CA VAL A 218 -12.33 14.08 6.39
C VAL A 218 -11.13 14.70 5.66
N ILE A 219 -11.38 15.21 4.44
CA ILE A 219 -10.45 16.03 3.67
C ILE A 219 -10.95 17.47 3.69
N ASN A 220 -10.17 18.37 4.26
CA ASN A 220 -10.50 19.79 4.29
C ASN A 220 -9.79 20.50 3.11
N GLU A 221 -10.54 20.81 2.05
CA GLU A 221 -9.99 21.50 0.87
C GLU A 221 -9.47 22.90 1.17
N LYS A 222 -10.08 23.60 2.14
CA LYS A 222 -9.68 24.97 2.52
C LYS A 222 -8.41 24.97 3.35
N ASN A 223 -8.20 23.92 4.13
CA ASN A 223 -7.01 23.75 4.96
C ASN A 223 -6.53 22.29 4.94
N LEU A 224 -5.68 21.97 3.96
CA LEU A 224 -5.15 20.61 3.80
C LEU A 224 -4.44 20.08 5.06
N SER A 225 -3.84 20.98 5.87
CA SER A 225 -3.17 20.60 7.12
C SER A 225 -4.10 20.01 8.19
N GLU A 226 -5.41 20.25 8.09
CA GLU A 226 -6.42 19.68 8.98
C GLU A 226 -6.96 18.34 8.47
N SER A 227 -6.64 17.97 7.23
CA SER A 227 -7.08 16.70 6.65
C SER A 227 -6.52 15.53 7.44
N LYS A 228 -7.29 14.44 7.50
CA LYS A 228 -6.97 13.29 8.36
C LYS A 228 -6.54 12.05 7.57
N VAL A 229 -6.63 12.10 6.24
CA VAL A 229 -6.35 10.97 5.36
C VAL A 229 -5.35 11.34 4.27
N ALA A 230 -4.41 10.45 3.97
CA ALA A 230 -3.62 10.49 2.74
C ALA A 230 -4.11 9.39 1.79
N LEU A 231 -4.25 9.72 0.50
CA LEU A 231 -4.75 8.79 -0.52
C LEU A 231 -3.60 8.37 -1.45
N VAL A 232 -3.44 7.07 -1.66
CA VAL A 232 -2.47 6.50 -2.61
C VAL A 232 -3.24 5.57 -3.55
N TYR A 233 -3.27 5.89 -4.83
CA TYR A 233 -3.96 5.06 -5.83
C TYR A 233 -2.97 4.40 -6.78
N GLY A 234 -3.24 3.13 -7.06
CA GLY A 234 -2.74 2.41 -8.22
C GLY A 234 -3.93 1.86 -8.98
N GLN A 235 -4.31 2.52 -10.05
CA GLN A 235 -5.57 2.25 -10.73
C GLN A 235 -5.50 0.97 -11.59
N MET A 236 -6.65 0.42 -11.97
CA MET A 236 -6.72 -0.78 -12.83
C MET A 236 -6.05 -0.62 -14.20
N ASN A 237 -5.99 0.61 -14.73
CA ASN A 237 -5.33 0.93 -16.00
C ASN A 237 -3.80 1.03 -15.88
N GLU A 238 -3.25 1.01 -14.66
CA GLU A 238 -1.81 1.04 -14.45
C GLU A 238 -1.17 -0.35 -14.62
N PRO A 239 0.12 -0.40 -15.04
CA PRO A 239 0.84 -1.66 -15.17
C PRO A 239 0.86 -2.47 -13.87
N PRO A 240 1.00 -3.81 -13.96
CA PRO A 240 1.03 -4.66 -12.77
C PRO A 240 2.17 -4.30 -11.81
N GLY A 241 3.30 -3.76 -12.30
CA GLY A 241 4.39 -3.26 -11.46
C GLY A 241 3.93 -2.17 -10.48
N ALA A 242 3.15 -1.20 -10.97
CA ALA A 242 2.60 -0.12 -10.16
C ALA A 242 1.62 -0.67 -9.11
N ARG A 243 0.63 -1.48 -9.55
CA ARG A 243 -0.37 -2.10 -8.67
C ARG A 243 0.28 -2.95 -7.56
N MET A 244 1.33 -3.71 -7.89
CA MET A 244 2.06 -4.53 -6.91
C MET A 244 2.83 -3.70 -5.88
N ARG A 245 3.11 -2.41 -6.11
CA ARG A 245 3.90 -1.56 -5.19
C ARG A 245 3.08 -0.53 -4.44
N VAL A 246 1.87 -0.21 -4.89
CA VAL A 246 0.97 0.78 -4.24
C VAL A 246 0.71 0.48 -2.77
N GLY A 247 0.49 -0.80 -2.42
CA GLY A 247 0.32 -1.20 -1.01
C GLY A 247 1.54 -0.85 -0.15
N LEU A 248 2.75 -0.99 -0.68
CA LEU A 248 3.99 -0.62 0.01
C LEU A 248 4.15 0.90 0.12
N THR A 249 3.74 1.66 -0.91
CA THR A 249 3.74 3.13 -0.87
C THR A 249 2.82 3.65 0.22
N ALA A 250 1.58 3.16 0.28
CA ALA A 250 0.62 3.51 1.32
C ALA A 250 1.15 3.12 2.72
N LEU A 251 1.68 1.91 2.86
CA LEU A 251 2.27 1.45 4.11
C LEU A 251 3.46 2.32 4.55
N THR A 252 4.30 2.76 3.63
CA THR A 252 5.46 3.61 3.96
C THR A 252 5.05 4.98 4.50
N MET A 253 3.95 5.55 3.98
CA MET A 253 3.36 6.77 4.54
C MET A 253 2.79 6.50 5.94
N ALA A 254 2.10 5.38 6.15
CA ALA A 254 1.57 4.98 7.45
C ALA A 254 2.68 4.74 8.50
N GLU A 255 3.78 4.10 8.09
CA GLU A 255 4.95 3.84 8.95
C GLU A 255 5.62 5.13 9.42
N TYR A 256 5.63 6.19 8.61
CA TYR A 256 6.14 7.48 9.06
C TYR A 256 5.32 8.01 10.25
N PHE A 257 4.00 7.95 10.17
CA PHE A 257 3.14 8.38 11.26
C PHE A 257 3.30 7.49 12.51
N ARG A 258 3.49 6.18 12.33
CA ARG A 258 3.78 5.25 13.44
C ARG A 258 5.13 5.52 14.10
N ASP A 259 6.21 5.61 13.31
CA ASP A 259 7.58 5.55 13.80
C ASP A 259 8.15 6.92 14.19
N VAL A 260 7.72 7.99 13.49
CA VAL A 260 8.20 9.36 13.67
C VAL A 260 7.20 10.17 14.48
N ASN A 261 5.92 10.17 14.09
CA ASN A 261 4.88 10.91 14.82
C ASN A 261 4.38 10.17 16.06
N LYS A 262 4.71 8.88 16.23
CA LYS A 262 4.38 8.06 17.41
C LYS A 262 2.89 8.03 17.73
N GLN A 263 2.07 7.89 16.69
CA GLN A 263 0.61 7.85 16.81
C GLN A 263 0.04 6.59 16.19
N ASP A 264 -1.22 6.31 16.52
CA ASP A 264 -1.96 5.21 15.91
C ASP A 264 -2.50 5.62 14.55
N VAL A 265 -2.40 4.69 13.61
CA VAL A 265 -2.69 4.93 12.20
C VAL A 265 -3.65 3.86 11.70
N LEU A 266 -4.67 4.25 10.95
CA LEU A 266 -5.39 3.30 10.10
C LEU A 266 -4.76 3.20 8.73
N LEU A 267 -4.57 1.97 8.28
CA LEU A 267 -4.20 1.68 6.90
C LEU A 267 -5.32 0.90 6.21
N PHE A 268 -5.94 1.52 5.23
CA PHE A 268 -6.91 0.85 4.36
C PHE A 268 -6.20 0.29 3.13
N ILE A 269 -6.43 -0.97 2.80
CA ILE A 269 -5.94 -1.59 1.57
C ILE A 269 -7.16 -2.13 0.81
N ASP A 270 -7.59 -1.42 -0.23
CA ASP A 270 -8.63 -1.89 -1.16
C ASP A 270 -8.00 -2.06 -2.54
N ASN A 271 -7.73 -3.25 -3.06
CA ASN A 271 -8.03 -4.57 -2.51
C ASN A 271 -6.76 -5.41 -2.35
N ILE A 272 -6.61 -6.12 -1.23
CA ILE A 272 -5.42 -6.96 -1.00
C ILE A 272 -5.32 -8.12 -2.02
N PHE A 273 -6.45 -8.60 -2.54
CA PHE A 273 -6.45 -9.58 -3.63
C PHE A 273 -5.84 -9.02 -4.92
N ARG A 274 -6.02 -7.73 -5.20
CA ARG A 274 -5.44 -7.07 -6.38
C ARG A 274 -3.93 -6.92 -6.28
N PHE A 275 -3.40 -6.81 -5.06
CA PHE A 275 -1.95 -6.91 -4.82
C PHE A 275 -1.43 -8.29 -5.22
N VAL A 276 -2.11 -9.37 -4.81
CA VAL A 276 -1.76 -10.75 -5.18
C VAL A 276 -1.83 -10.95 -6.69
N GLN A 277 -2.93 -10.51 -7.33
CA GLN A 277 -3.13 -10.63 -8.77
C GLN A 277 -2.01 -9.92 -9.55
N ALA A 278 -1.66 -8.69 -9.15
CA ALA A 278 -0.56 -7.96 -9.75
C ALA A 278 0.79 -8.70 -9.57
N GLY A 279 1.00 -9.33 -8.41
CA GLY A 279 2.16 -10.19 -8.16
C GLY A 279 2.23 -11.41 -9.09
N SER A 280 1.10 -12.10 -9.32
CA SER A 280 1.01 -13.19 -10.29
C SER A 280 1.35 -12.75 -11.70
N GLU A 281 0.82 -11.60 -12.14
CA GLU A 281 1.11 -11.02 -13.45
C GLU A 281 2.60 -10.68 -13.60
N VAL A 282 3.20 -10.00 -12.61
CA VAL A 282 4.65 -9.70 -12.61
C VAL A 282 5.47 -10.99 -12.63
N SER A 283 5.11 -11.99 -11.83
CA SER A 283 5.83 -13.26 -11.75
C SER A 283 5.83 -14.01 -13.09
N ALA A 284 4.68 -14.03 -13.78
CA ALA A 284 4.57 -14.63 -15.11
C ALA A 284 5.46 -13.90 -16.13
N LEU A 285 5.47 -12.57 -16.10
CA LEU A 285 6.29 -11.74 -16.98
C LEU A 285 7.80 -11.88 -16.71
N LEU A 286 8.18 -12.17 -15.47
CA LEU A 286 9.57 -12.49 -15.10
C LEU A 286 9.99 -13.91 -15.54
N GLY A 287 9.06 -14.73 -16.05
CA GLY A 287 9.31 -16.09 -16.50
C GLY A 287 9.44 -17.10 -15.34
N ARG A 288 8.88 -16.80 -14.17
CA ARG A 288 8.85 -17.74 -13.04
C ARG A 288 7.78 -18.80 -13.32
N MET A 289 8.05 -20.06 -12.96
CA MET A 289 7.04 -21.10 -13.04
C MET A 289 5.88 -20.79 -12.08
N PRO A 290 4.62 -20.84 -12.53
CA PRO A 290 3.48 -20.63 -11.65
C PRO A 290 3.35 -21.77 -10.64
N SER A 291 2.79 -21.46 -9.49
CA SER A 291 2.44 -22.41 -8.43
C SER A 291 0.97 -22.81 -8.51
N ALA A 292 0.38 -23.25 -7.39
CA ALA A 292 -1.02 -23.64 -7.29
C ALA A 292 -1.94 -22.56 -7.87
N VAL A 293 -2.92 -23.00 -8.68
CA VAL A 293 -3.98 -22.16 -9.28
C VAL A 293 -3.42 -20.99 -10.14
N GLY A 294 -2.14 -21.02 -10.52
CA GLY A 294 -1.52 -19.98 -11.36
C GLY A 294 -0.91 -18.80 -10.59
N TYR A 295 -0.88 -18.85 -9.25
CA TYR A 295 -0.23 -17.80 -8.44
C TYR A 295 1.29 -17.84 -8.52
N GLN A 296 1.94 -16.75 -8.12
CA GLN A 296 3.39 -16.69 -8.03
C GLN A 296 3.94 -17.64 -6.96
N PRO A 297 5.12 -18.27 -7.17
CA PRO A 297 5.75 -19.12 -6.16
C PRO A 297 6.20 -18.33 -4.92
N THR A 298 6.28 -17.01 -5.02
CA THR A 298 6.69 -16.07 -3.96
C THR A 298 5.50 -15.50 -3.17
N LEU A 299 4.28 -16.02 -3.36
CA LEU A 299 3.05 -15.43 -2.81
C LEU A 299 3.13 -15.21 -1.30
N SER A 300 3.49 -16.24 -0.54
CA SER A 300 3.58 -16.16 0.92
C SER A 300 4.64 -15.17 1.40
N THR A 301 5.80 -15.11 0.73
CA THR A 301 6.88 -14.20 1.10
C THR A 301 6.52 -12.74 0.79
N GLU A 302 5.91 -12.48 -0.36
CA GLU A 302 5.47 -11.13 -0.77
C GLU A 302 4.34 -10.63 0.12
N MET A 303 3.37 -11.50 0.44
CA MET A 303 2.31 -11.20 1.40
C MET A 303 2.90 -10.93 2.79
N GLY A 304 3.76 -11.81 3.30
CA GLY A 304 4.40 -11.64 4.61
C GLY A 304 5.22 -10.35 4.70
N THR A 305 5.94 -9.97 3.64
CA THR A 305 6.73 -8.72 3.61
C THR A 305 5.84 -7.48 3.80
N LEU A 306 4.63 -7.50 3.25
CA LEU A 306 3.65 -6.42 3.45
C LEU A 306 2.99 -6.51 4.83
N GLN A 307 2.50 -7.69 5.21
CA GLN A 307 1.69 -7.89 6.42
C GLN A 307 2.48 -7.75 7.72
N GLU A 308 3.74 -8.20 7.77
CA GLU A 308 4.56 -8.14 8.99
C GLU A 308 5.02 -6.72 9.34
N ARG A 309 5.03 -5.82 8.35
CA ARG A 309 5.28 -4.39 8.57
C ARG A 309 4.08 -3.67 9.20
N ILE A 310 2.87 -4.18 8.96
CA ILE A 310 1.64 -3.72 9.62
C ILE A 310 1.63 -4.34 11.01
N THR A 311 1.96 -3.57 12.05
CA THR A 311 1.98 -4.10 13.42
C THR A 311 2.03 -2.99 14.45
N SER A 312 1.76 -3.35 15.70
CA SER A 312 2.00 -2.51 16.86
C SER A 312 3.47 -2.53 17.26
N THR A 313 4.03 -1.34 17.43
CA THR A 313 5.37 -1.14 17.99
C THR A 313 5.28 -0.36 19.29
N LYS A 314 6.38 -0.33 20.05
CA LYS A 314 6.51 0.51 21.25
C LYS A 314 6.30 2.01 21.00
N LYS A 315 6.33 2.46 19.74
CA LYS A 315 6.17 3.88 19.37
C LYS A 315 4.73 4.23 18.95
N GLY A 316 3.95 3.27 18.48
CA GLY A 316 2.63 3.47 17.90
C GLY A 316 2.19 2.22 17.13
N ALA A 317 0.96 2.22 16.64
CA ALA A 317 0.36 1.09 15.95
C ALA A 317 -0.15 1.44 14.55
N ILE A 318 -0.09 0.46 13.63
CA ILE A 318 -0.81 0.51 12.36
C ILE A 318 -1.88 -0.56 12.39
N THR A 319 -3.13 -0.17 12.57
CA THR A 319 -4.28 -1.07 12.43
C THR A 319 -4.71 -1.06 10.97
N SER A 320 -4.75 -2.22 10.31
CA SER A 320 -5.07 -2.29 8.89
C SER A 320 -6.44 -2.90 8.63
N ILE A 321 -7.23 -2.27 7.77
CA ILE A 321 -8.49 -2.78 7.27
C ILE A 321 -8.32 -3.06 5.79
N GLN A 322 -8.45 -4.33 5.42
CA GLN A 322 -8.10 -4.83 4.11
C GLN A 322 -9.34 -5.40 3.47
N ALA A 323 -9.79 -4.80 2.37
CA ALA A 323 -10.85 -5.40 1.59
C ALA A 323 -10.31 -6.69 0.96
N VAL A 324 -10.98 -7.81 1.21
CA VAL A 324 -10.60 -9.11 0.68
C VAL A 324 -11.68 -9.57 -0.30
N TYR A 325 -11.28 -9.75 -1.55
CA TYR A 325 -12.10 -10.43 -2.55
C TYR A 325 -11.82 -11.93 -2.53
N VAL A 326 -12.86 -12.75 -2.38
CA VAL A 326 -12.76 -14.20 -2.46
C VAL A 326 -13.17 -14.63 -3.87
N PRO A 327 -12.25 -15.14 -4.70
CA PRO A 327 -12.57 -15.56 -6.05
C PRO A 327 -13.52 -16.77 -6.02
N ALA A 328 -14.61 -16.71 -6.79
CA ALA A 328 -15.61 -17.77 -6.89
C ALA A 328 -16.19 -18.25 -5.54
N ASP A 329 -16.15 -17.40 -4.51
CA ASP A 329 -16.53 -17.74 -3.13
C ASP A 329 -15.76 -18.94 -2.54
N ASP A 330 -14.58 -19.26 -3.07
CA ASP A 330 -13.71 -20.34 -2.61
C ASP A 330 -12.65 -19.84 -1.61
N LEU A 331 -12.88 -20.12 -0.33
CA LEU A 331 -11.94 -19.78 0.76
C LEU A 331 -10.65 -20.62 0.74
N THR A 332 -10.62 -21.71 -0.03
CA THR A 332 -9.45 -22.61 -0.15
C THR A 332 -8.46 -22.15 -1.22
N ASP A 333 -8.82 -21.12 -2.01
CA ASP A 333 -7.89 -20.49 -2.95
C ASP A 333 -6.63 -19.98 -2.19
N PRO A 334 -5.42 -20.18 -2.74
CA PRO A 334 -4.18 -19.78 -2.07
C PRO A 334 -4.11 -18.30 -1.67
N ALA A 335 -4.73 -17.38 -2.42
CA ALA A 335 -4.69 -15.95 -2.13
C ALA A 335 -5.45 -15.58 -0.84
N PRO A 336 -6.76 -15.89 -0.69
CA PRO A 336 -7.45 -15.69 0.56
C PRO A 336 -6.86 -16.56 1.67
N ALA A 337 -6.50 -17.82 1.44
CA ALA A 337 -5.91 -18.69 2.47
C ALA A 337 -4.62 -18.11 3.07
N THR A 338 -3.72 -17.58 2.25
CA THR A 338 -2.50 -16.90 2.72
C THR A 338 -2.82 -15.60 3.43
N THR A 339 -3.80 -14.83 2.94
CA THR A 339 -4.23 -13.58 3.58
C THR A 339 -4.82 -13.84 4.97
N PHE A 340 -5.68 -14.84 5.09
CA PHE A 340 -6.34 -15.23 6.35
C PHE A 340 -5.36 -15.57 7.45
N ALA A 341 -4.24 -16.20 7.11
CA ALA A 341 -3.20 -16.53 8.09
C ALA A 341 -2.62 -15.30 8.82
N HIS A 342 -2.78 -14.10 8.25
CA HIS A 342 -2.32 -12.85 8.85
C HIS A 342 -3.43 -12.02 9.51
N LEU A 343 -4.71 -12.38 9.37
CA LEU A 343 -5.82 -11.56 9.89
C LEU A 343 -6.08 -11.86 11.37
N ASP A 344 -6.19 -10.81 12.18
CA ASP A 344 -6.60 -10.89 13.60
C ASP A 344 -8.13 -10.90 13.75
N ALA A 345 -8.86 -10.32 12.79
CA ALA A 345 -10.32 -10.29 12.76
C ALA A 345 -10.86 -10.31 11.32
N THR A 346 -12.06 -10.84 11.15
CA THR A 346 -12.81 -10.83 9.89
C THR A 346 -14.17 -10.14 10.12
N THR A 347 -14.50 -9.21 9.24
CA THR A 347 -15.81 -8.53 9.20
C THR A 347 -16.45 -8.83 7.87
N VAL A 348 -17.53 -9.60 7.89
CA VAL A 348 -18.23 -10.04 6.69
C VAL A 348 -19.48 -9.21 6.48
N LEU A 349 -19.59 -8.51 5.36
CA LEU A 349 -20.77 -7.74 4.97
C LEU A 349 -21.70 -8.57 4.09
N SER A 350 -22.91 -8.77 4.58
CA SER A 350 -23.92 -9.66 4.00
C SER A 350 -24.91 -8.90 3.12
N ARG A 351 -25.05 -9.33 1.86
CA ARG A 351 -26.06 -8.79 0.93
C ARG A 351 -27.50 -9.03 1.44
N PRO A 352 -27.85 -10.20 2.00
CA PRO A 352 -29.15 -10.39 2.65
C PRO A 352 -29.47 -9.37 3.76
N LEU A 353 -28.49 -8.97 4.57
CA LEU A 353 -28.71 -7.95 5.61
C LEU A 353 -28.92 -6.55 5.00
N ALA A 354 -28.10 -6.19 4.00
CA ALA A 354 -28.25 -4.93 3.26
C ALA A 354 -29.62 -4.83 2.56
N ALA A 355 -30.11 -5.93 1.98
CA ALA A 355 -31.43 -6.00 1.34
C ALA A 355 -32.60 -5.83 2.33
N LYS A 356 -32.38 -6.12 3.62
CA LYS A 356 -33.34 -5.85 4.70
C LYS A 356 -33.24 -4.42 5.25
N GLY A 357 -32.34 -3.59 4.72
CA GLY A 357 -32.13 -2.22 5.19
C GLY A 357 -31.29 -2.10 6.46
N ILE A 358 -30.59 -3.17 6.87
CA ILE A 358 -29.73 -3.16 8.06
C ILE A 358 -28.34 -2.66 7.68
N TYR A 359 -27.93 -1.52 8.23
CA TYR A 359 -26.61 -0.90 8.02
C TYR A 359 -25.93 -0.55 9.36
N PRO A 360 -24.62 -0.83 9.52
CA PRO A 360 -23.77 -1.55 8.58
C PRO A 360 -24.17 -3.03 8.45
N ALA A 361 -24.05 -3.59 7.25
CA ALA A 361 -24.57 -4.92 6.90
C ALA A 361 -23.67 -6.07 7.40
N VAL A 362 -23.12 -5.96 8.61
CA VAL A 362 -22.18 -6.94 9.20
C VAL A 362 -22.92 -8.21 9.59
N SER A 363 -22.47 -9.35 9.07
CA SER A 363 -22.96 -10.68 9.45
C SER A 363 -22.44 -11.02 10.84
N PRO A 364 -23.32 -11.21 11.85
CA PRO A 364 -22.90 -11.50 13.22
C PRO A 364 -22.25 -12.88 13.35
N LEU A 365 -22.66 -13.85 12.53
CA LEU A 365 -22.19 -15.24 12.61
C LEU A 365 -20.93 -15.50 11.79
N ASP A 366 -20.77 -14.81 10.65
CA ASP A 366 -19.63 -15.03 9.76
C ASP A 366 -18.42 -14.13 10.11
N SER A 367 -18.65 -13.10 10.93
CA SER A 367 -17.58 -12.23 11.41
C SER A 367 -16.94 -12.82 12.65
N THR A 368 -15.61 -12.79 12.73
CA THR A 368 -14.86 -13.40 13.84
C THR A 368 -13.74 -12.47 14.31
N SER A 369 -13.31 -12.62 15.56
CA SER A 369 -12.14 -11.92 16.08
C SER A 369 -11.37 -12.77 17.06
N THR A 370 -10.05 -12.76 16.95
CA THR A 370 -9.15 -13.36 17.94
C THR A 370 -9.23 -12.67 19.31
N MET A 371 -9.73 -11.43 19.35
CA MET A 371 -9.88 -10.65 20.57
C MET A 371 -11.13 -11.02 21.38
N LEU A 372 -12.13 -11.68 20.78
CA LEU A 372 -13.37 -12.05 21.47
C LEU A 372 -13.16 -13.25 22.40
N GLN A 373 -12.48 -12.99 23.52
CA GLN A 373 -12.18 -13.98 24.56
C GLN A 373 -12.41 -13.34 25.93
N PRO A 374 -12.94 -14.09 26.93
CA PRO A 374 -13.25 -13.52 28.25
C PRO A 374 -12.03 -12.88 28.94
N LYS A 375 -10.84 -13.41 28.69
CA LYS A 375 -9.58 -12.89 29.24
C LYS A 375 -9.16 -11.52 28.67
N ILE A 376 -9.71 -11.13 27.52
CA ILE A 376 -9.35 -9.91 26.80
C ILE A 376 -10.46 -8.87 26.93
N VAL A 377 -11.70 -9.23 26.58
CA VAL A 377 -12.85 -8.31 26.60
C VAL A 377 -13.58 -8.27 27.95
N GLY A 378 -13.29 -9.21 28.85
CA GLY A 378 -14.02 -9.42 30.09
C GLY A 378 -15.19 -10.39 29.95
N ASN A 379 -15.66 -10.96 31.07
CA ASN A 379 -16.74 -11.95 31.06
C ASN A 379 -18.07 -11.35 30.59
N GLU A 380 -18.41 -10.15 31.05
CA GLU A 380 -19.68 -9.49 30.72
C GLU A 380 -19.82 -9.23 29.22
N HIS A 381 -18.79 -8.65 28.59
CA HIS A 381 -18.77 -8.43 27.15
C HIS A 381 -18.88 -9.77 26.41
N TYR A 382 -18.07 -10.76 26.78
CA TYR A 382 -18.06 -12.06 26.12
C TYR A 382 -19.42 -12.78 26.21
N GLU A 383 -20.03 -12.83 27.39
CA GLU A 383 -21.34 -13.45 27.60
C GLU A 383 -22.42 -12.73 26.81
N THR A 384 -22.44 -11.39 26.85
CA THR A 384 -23.38 -10.59 26.06
C THR A 384 -23.24 -10.85 24.55
N ALA A 385 -22.00 -10.98 24.06
CA ALA A 385 -21.74 -11.26 22.65
C ALA A 385 -22.13 -12.69 22.23
N GLN A 386 -22.12 -13.66 23.15
CA GLN A 386 -22.55 -15.04 22.88
C GLN A 386 -24.08 -15.20 22.93
N GLU A 387 -24.78 -14.37 23.70
CA GLU A 387 -26.25 -14.36 23.79
C GLU A 387 -26.94 -13.61 22.63
N SER A 388 -26.23 -12.67 22.00
CA SER A 388 -26.70 -11.81 20.91
C SER A 388 -26.68 -12.51 19.56
#